data_AF-A0A6B8KA50-F1
#
_entry.id   AF-A0A6B8KA50-F1
#
_cell.length_a   1.000
_cell.length_b   1.000
_cell.length_c   1.000
_cell.angle_alpha   90.00
_cell.angle_beta   90.00
_cell.angle_gamma   90.00
#
_symmetry.space_group_name_H-M   'P 1'
#
loop_
_entity.id
_entity.type
_entity.pdbx_description
1 polymer ?
#
loop_
_entity_poly.entity_id
_entity_poly.type
_entity_poly.pdbx_seq_one_letter_code
_entity_poly.pdbx_strand_id
1 'polypeptide(L)'
;MYPDIDWEREPDIEALRKAYSRLEGDRAGAIAILKDLAERGSIASIWYLADAYLEENSKSGISQAQFWLARAEDAGWIQASYRLGRIAFQEKDYKAAFDAFSRGAATNYTPAIYRLAMMYKEGLSTKRDFIEAKRLLEVAAQRGHLFAKRDLAGIYLSGALGWQAAICGFLMLLKLLFELLGIALTFGWRSPNFPIRILA
;
A
#
# COMPACT_ATOMS: atom_id res chain seq x y z
N MET A 1 -5.95 1.51 -7.15
CA MET A 1 -6.36 2.32 -6.00
C MET A 1 -6.06 3.76 -6.38
N TYR A 2 -7.09 4.60 -6.46
CA TYR A 2 -6.88 6.01 -6.74
C TYR A 2 -6.12 6.66 -5.57
N PRO A 3 -5.29 7.66 -5.85
CA PRO A 3 -4.63 8.40 -4.80
C PRO A 3 -5.69 9.17 -4.00
N ASP A 4 -5.49 9.27 -2.69
CA ASP A 4 -6.30 10.17 -1.86
C ASP A 4 -5.68 11.56 -2.02
N ILE A 5 -6.20 12.30 -3.00
CA ILE A 5 -5.74 13.65 -3.38
C ILE A 5 -6.71 14.65 -2.77
N ASP A 6 -6.15 15.59 -2.02
CA ASP A 6 -6.88 16.79 -1.58
C ASP A 6 -6.92 17.81 -2.73
N TRP A 7 -8.00 17.76 -3.52
CA TRP A 7 -8.19 18.60 -4.70
C TRP A 7 -8.23 20.11 -4.38
N GLU A 8 -8.50 20.50 -3.14
CA GLU A 8 -8.54 21.90 -2.72
C GLU A 8 -7.13 22.50 -2.59
N ARG A 9 -6.11 21.67 -2.41
CA ARG A 9 -4.70 22.09 -2.32
C ARG A 9 -4.00 22.13 -3.68
N GLU A 10 -4.68 21.72 -4.74
CA GLU A 10 -4.10 21.70 -6.08
C GLU A 10 -3.95 23.12 -6.62
N PRO A 11 -2.76 23.47 -7.16
CA PRO A 11 -2.45 24.86 -7.51
C PRO A 11 -3.21 25.36 -8.74
N ASP A 12 -3.70 24.46 -9.60
CA ASP A 12 -4.49 24.79 -10.78
C ASP A 12 -5.27 23.57 -11.30
N ILE A 13 -6.55 23.49 -10.95
CA ILE A 13 -7.44 22.39 -11.33
C ILE A 13 -7.75 22.40 -12.84
N GLU A 14 -7.79 23.57 -13.48
CA GLU A 14 -8.12 23.68 -14.90
C GLU A 14 -6.94 23.24 -15.76
N ALA A 15 -5.72 23.63 -15.38
CA ALA A 15 -4.51 23.12 -16.01
C ALA A 15 -4.37 21.59 -15.85
N LEU A 16 -4.72 21.04 -14.67
CA LEU A 16 -4.79 19.60 -14.45
C LEU A 16 -5.79 18.93 -15.42
N ARG A 17 -7.03 19.45 -15.50
CA ARG A 17 -8.06 18.94 -16.43
C ARG A 17 -7.58 18.95 -17.87
N LYS A 18 -6.98 20.07 -18.29
CA LYS A 18 -6.38 20.22 -19.61
C LYS A 18 -5.29 19.19 -19.85
N ALA A 19 -4.40 18.96 -18.89
CA ALA A 19 -3.37 17.94 -18.98
C ALA A 19 -3.97 16.53 -19.16
N TYR A 20 -5.01 16.17 -18.39
CA TYR A 20 -5.68 14.87 -18.54
C TYR A 20 -6.27 14.66 -19.91
N SER A 21 -6.99 15.65 -20.44
CA SER A 21 -7.60 15.55 -21.77
C SER A 21 -6.56 15.32 -22.88
N ARG A 22 -5.31 15.73 -22.63
CA ARG A 22 -4.21 15.60 -23.58
C ARG A 22 -3.42 14.31 -23.44
N LEU A 23 -3.51 13.57 -22.33
CA LEU A 23 -2.73 12.34 -22.13
C LEU A 23 -2.99 11.28 -23.20
N GLU A 24 -4.22 11.19 -23.72
CA GLU A 24 -4.60 10.20 -24.74
C GLU A 24 -4.16 10.59 -26.17
N GLY A 25 -3.83 11.87 -26.43
CA GLY A 25 -3.53 12.36 -27.78
C GLY A 25 -2.19 13.09 -27.93
N ASP A 26 -1.87 13.98 -27.00
CA ASP A 26 -0.62 14.77 -26.93
C ASP A 26 0.06 14.53 -25.58
N ARG A 27 0.66 13.34 -25.45
CA ARG A 27 1.37 12.91 -24.23
C ARG A 27 2.50 13.87 -23.86
N ALA A 28 3.25 14.38 -24.84
CA ALA A 28 4.36 15.29 -24.60
C ALA A 28 3.88 16.63 -24.03
N GLY A 29 2.83 17.22 -24.63
CA GLY A 29 2.21 18.45 -24.11
C GLY A 29 1.54 18.25 -22.76
N ALA A 30 0.92 17.09 -22.51
CA ALA A 30 0.38 16.76 -21.19
C ALA A 30 1.48 16.67 -20.13
N ILE A 31 2.57 15.96 -20.41
CA ILE A 31 3.73 15.85 -19.50
C ILE A 31 4.32 17.23 -19.19
N ALA A 32 4.42 18.12 -20.18
CA ALA A 32 4.94 19.47 -19.96
C ALA A 32 4.08 20.26 -18.95
N ILE A 33 2.75 20.20 -19.06
CA ILE A 33 1.83 20.85 -18.11
C ILE A 33 1.93 20.19 -16.72
N LEU A 34 1.95 18.86 -16.66
CA LEU A 34 2.07 18.13 -15.39
C LEU A 34 3.39 18.43 -14.67
N LYS A 35 4.49 18.62 -15.41
CA LYS A 35 5.77 19.03 -14.82
C LYS A 35 5.70 20.41 -14.18
N ASP A 36 5.17 21.41 -14.89
CA ASP A 36 5.00 22.77 -14.35
C ASP A 36 4.18 22.74 -13.04
N LEU A 37 3.07 22.02 -13.05
CA LEU A 37 2.22 21.88 -11.86
C LEU A 37 2.91 21.09 -10.74
N ALA A 38 3.64 20.03 -11.06
CA ALA A 38 4.43 19.28 -10.08
C ALA A 38 5.52 20.15 -9.43
N GLU A 39 6.16 21.04 -10.20
CA GLU A 39 7.13 22.01 -9.68
C GLU A 39 6.47 23.01 -8.71
N ARG A 40 5.21 23.37 -8.96
CA ARG A 40 4.36 24.16 -8.07
C ARG A 40 3.80 23.38 -6.88
N GLY A 41 4.15 22.10 -6.74
CA GLY A 41 3.76 21.24 -5.60
C GLY A 41 2.47 20.45 -5.79
N SER A 42 1.93 20.37 -7.01
CA SER A 42 0.75 19.56 -7.33
C SER A 42 1.02 18.07 -7.10
N ILE A 43 0.36 17.49 -6.09
CA ILE A 43 0.46 16.06 -5.77
C ILE A 43 -0.25 15.22 -6.83
N ALA A 44 -1.40 15.70 -7.31
CA ALA A 44 -2.08 15.12 -8.46
C ALA A 44 -1.10 15.02 -9.63
N SER A 45 -0.48 16.13 -10.03
CA SER A 45 0.42 16.11 -11.19
C SER A 45 1.57 15.14 -11.02
N ILE A 46 2.18 15.07 -9.83
CA ILE A 46 3.24 14.10 -9.54
C ILE A 46 2.74 12.66 -9.71
N TRP A 47 1.52 12.33 -9.26
CA TRP A 47 0.94 11.00 -9.46
C TRP A 47 0.86 10.62 -10.93
N TYR A 48 0.28 11.49 -11.75
CA TYR A 48 0.04 11.18 -13.16
C TYR A 48 1.31 11.25 -14.00
N LEU A 49 2.22 12.15 -13.64
CA LEU A 49 3.54 12.22 -14.24
C LEU A 49 4.32 10.93 -13.95
N ALA A 50 4.28 10.43 -12.71
CA ALA A 50 4.89 9.15 -12.36
C ALA A 50 4.26 7.98 -13.12
N ASP A 51 2.93 7.88 -13.20
CA ASP A 51 2.26 6.82 -13.97
C ASP A 51 2.61 6.90 -15.47
N ALA A 52 2.64 8.11 -16.06
CA ALA A 52 3.08 8.31 -17.44
C ALA A 52 4.54 7.86 -17.66
N TYR A 53 5.45 8.12 -16.72
CA TYR A 53 6.82 7.66 -16.86
C TYR A 53 6.98 6.14 -16.67
N LEU A 54 6.16 5.51 -15.84
CA LEU A 54 6.18 4.07 -15.63
C LEU A 54 5.60 3.30 -16.82
N GLU A 55 4.62 3.85 -17.51
CA GLU A 55 4.07 3.26 -18.74
C GLU A 55 5.10 3.09 -19.86
N GLU A 56 6.07 4.00 -19.95
CA GLU A 56 7.16 3.89 -20.93
C GLU A 56 8.06 2.68 -20.65
N ASN A 57 8.00 2.12 -19.44
CA ASN A 57 8.74 0.94 -18.97
C ASN A 57 10.25 1.00 -19.34
N SER A 58 10.81 2.21 -19.35
CA SER A 58 12.21 2.48 -19.65
C SER A 58 12.94 2.79 -18.35
N LYS A 59 14.24 2.47 -18.26
CA LYS A 59 15.06 2.82 -17.08
C LYS A 59 15.02 4.33 -16.78
N SER A 60 15.01 5.14 -17.85
CA SER A 60 14.88 6.60 -17.73
C SER A 60 13.53 7.00 -17.16
N GLY A 61 12.43 6.42 -17.65
CA GLY A 61 11.08 6.66 -17.14
C GLY A 61 10.97 6.28 -15.67
N ILE A 62 11.42 5.08 -15.30
CA ILE A 62 11.42 4.64 -13.90
C ILE A 62 12.20 5.61 -13.00
N SER A 63 13.39 6.06 -13.44
CA SER A 63 14.19 7.03 -12.69
C SER A 63 13.47 8.38 -12.53
N GLN A 64 12.78 8.86 -13.57
CA GLN A 64 12.00 10.09 -13.51
C GLN A 64 10.77 9.94 -12.59
N ALA A 65 10.07 8.81 -12.65
CA ALA A 65 8.97 8.51 -11.74
C ALA A 65 9.44 8.50 -10.28
N GLN A 66 10.57 7.83 -9.99
CA GLN A 66 11.17 7.79 -8.66
C GLN A 66 11.56 9.19 -8.17
N PHE A 67 12.15 10.03 -9.03
CA PHE A 67 12.51 11.40 -8.71
C PHE A 67 11.30 12.23 -8.25
N TRP A 68 10.21 12.23 -9.04
CA TRP A 68 9.02 13.01 -8.69
C TRP A 68 8.31 12.47 -7.44
N LEU A 69 8.24 11.14 -7.29
CA LEU A 69 7.66 10.52 -6.11
C LEU A 69 8.48 10.81 -4.83
N ALA A 70 9.81 10.82 -4.90
CA ALA A 70 10.66 11.19 -3.77
C ALA A 70 10.37 12.64 -3.33
N ARG A 71 10.24 13.56 -4.28
CA ARG A 71 9.85 14.95 -3.97
C ARG A 71 8.47 15.05 -3.31
N ALA A 72 7.50 14.22 -3.71
CA ALA A 72 6.20 14.17 -3.05
C ALA A 72 6.27 13.53 -1.65
N GLU A 73 7.14 12.54 -1.44
CA GLU A 73 7.42 11.98 -0.11
C GLU A 73 7.96 13.07 0.83
N ASP A 74 8.92 13.87 0.36
CA ASP A 74 9.48 15.01 1.10
C ASP A 74 8.44 16.11 1.39
N ALA A 75 7.45 16.28 0.51
CA ALA A 75 6.30 17.16 0.71
C ALA A 75 5.24 16.58 1.68
N GLY A 76 5.46 15.39 2.23
CA GLY A 76 4.57 14.75 3.21
C GLY A 76 3.44 13.93 2.60
N TRP A 77 3.50 13.61 1.30
CA TRP A 77 2.48 12.79 0.67
C TRP A 77 2.63 11.31 1.05
N ILE A 78 1.72 10.85 1.91
CA ILE A 78 1.76 9.54 2.58
C ILE A 78 1.83 8.35 1.58
N GLN A 79 1.24 8.50 0.40
CA GLN A 79 1.18 7.44 -0.63
C GLN A 79 2.46 7.32 -1.46
N ALA A 80 3.35 8.32 -1.41
CA ALA A 80 4.58 8.36 -2.18
C ALA A 80 5.50 7.18 -1.85
N SER A 81 5.74 6.92 -0.56
CA SER A 81 6.59 5.80 -0.10
C SER A 81 6.07 4.45 -0.58
N TYR A 82 4.75 4.26 -0.57
CA TYR A 82 4.12 3.05 -1.10
C TYR A 82 4.34 2.89 -2.60
N ARG A 83 4.22 3.99 -3.36
CA ARG A 83 4.46 4.01 -4.81
C ARG A 83 5.91 3.66 -5.13
N LEU A 84 6.87 4.29 -4.45
CA LEU A 84 8.30 3.96 -4.56
C LEU A 84 8.57 2.49 -4.24
N GLY A 85 7.97 1.98 -3.16
CA GLY A 85 8.11 0.57 -2.78
C GLY A 85 7.56 -0.39 -3.84
N ARG A 86 6.45 -0.05 -4.50
CA ARG A 86 5.91 -0.86 -5.61
C ARG A 86 6.83 -0.89 -6.82
N ILE A 87 7.42 0.25 -7.17
CA ILE A 87 8.39 0.34 -8.29
C ILE A 87 9.58 -0.56 -7.98
N ALA A 88 10.21 -0.36 -6.81
CA ALA A 88 11.36 -1.16 -6.39
C ALA A 88 11.04 -2.67 -6.33
N PHE A 89 9.85 -3.02 -5.85
CA PHE A 89 9.40 -4.43 -5.80
C PHE A 89 9.28 -5.04 -7.21
N GLN A 90 8.75 -4.29 -8.17
CA GLN A 90 8.64 -4.73 -9.57
C GLN A 90 10.01 -4.89 -10.23
N GLU A 91 10.97 -4.01 -9.88
CA GLU A 91 12.37 -4.11 -10.30
C GLU A 91 13.16 -5.22 -9.57
N LYS A 92 12.51 -5.93 -8.63
CA LYS A 92 13.10 -6.95 -7.75
C LYS A 92 14.19 -6.41 -6.83
N ASP A 93 14.25 -5.10 -6.62
CA ASP A 93 15.02 -4.48 -5.54
C ASP A 93 14.21 -4.58 -4.24
N TYR A 94 14.21 -5.78 -3.66
CA TYR A 94 13.47 -6.03 -2.44
C TYR A 94 13.99 -5.22 -1.25
N LYS A 95 15.26 -4.78 -1.26
CA LYS A 95 15.78 -3.96 -0.17
C LYS A 95 15.17 -2.56 -0.22
N ALA A 96 15.23 -1.90 -1.38
CA ALA A 96 14.60 -0.61 -1.56
C ALA A 96 13.07 -0.67 -1.36
N ALA A 97 12.43 -1.75 -1.80
CA ALA A 97 11.00 -1.97 -1.57
C ALA A 97 10.67 -2.08 -0.08
N PHE A 98 11.45 -2.86 0.68
CA PHE A 98 11.29 -3.03 2.12
C PHE A 98 11.42 -1.69 2.86
N ASP A 99 12.45 -0.91 2.53
CA ASP A 99 12.69 0.39 3.16
C ASP A 99 11.55 1.37 2.85
N ALA A 100 11.09 1.43 1.60
CA ALA A 100 10.01 2.32 1.19
C ALA A 100 8.66 1.92 1.79
N PHE A 101 8.33 0.62 1.84
CA PHE A 101 7.11 0.17 2.54
C PHE A 101 7.20 0.37 4.05
N SER A 102 8.39 0.28 4.65
CA SER A 102 8.60 0.59 6.07
C SER A 102 8.32 2.06 6.37
N ARG A 103 8.79 2.99 5.52
CA ARG A 103 8.45 4.42 5.63
C ARG A 103 6.94 4.67 5.48
N GLY A 104 6.30 4.06 4.48
CA GLY A 104 4.85 4.14 4.33
C GLY A 104 4.07 3.49 5.47
N ALA A 105 4.59 2.43 6.10
CA ALA A 105 3.99 1.83 7.27
C ALA A 105 4.09 2.74 8.51
N ALA A 106 5.20 3.48 8.67
CA ALA A 106 5.41 4.44 9.74
C ALA A 106 4.42 5.62 9.69
N THR A 107 3.95 5.99 8.49
CA THR A 107 2.87 6.99 8.30
C THR A 107 1.47 6.40 8.46
N ASN A 108 1.36 5.16 8.95
CA ASN A 108 0.11 4.39 9.09
C ASN A 108 -0.64 4.13 7.78
N TYR A 109 0.03 4.20 6.63
CA TYR A 109 -0.60 3.93 5.34
C TYR A 109 -0.90 2.44 5.17
N THR A 110 -2.17 2.07 5.29
CA THR A 110 -2.62 0.68 5.33
C THR A 110 -2.11 -0.20 4.17
N PRO A 111 -2.11 0.26 2.90
CA PRO A 111 -1.54 -0.52 1.81
C PRO A 111 -0.03 -0.80 1.95
N ALA A 112 0.75 0.13 2.51
CA ALA A 112 2.18 -0.08 2.79
C ALA A 112 2.38 -1.08 3.94
N ILE A 113 1.59 -0.97 5.01
CA ILE A 113 1.61 -1.94 6.12
C ILE A 113 1.36 -3.36 5.59
N TYR A 114 0.34 -3.53 4.73
CA TYR A 114 0.05 -4.83 4.13
C TYR A 114 1.21 -5.35 3.26
N ARG A 115 1.83 -4.51 2.43
CA ARG A 115 2.99 -4.91 1.61
C ARG A 115 4.19 -5.29 2.46
N LEU A 116 4.47 -4.54 3.52
CA LEU A 116 5.54 -4.88 4.45
C LEU A 116 5.29 -6.23 5.13
N ALA A 117 4.05 -6.49 5.56
CA ALA A 117 3.67 -7.77 6.13
C ALA A 117 3.92 -8.95 5.17
N MET A 118 3.60 -8.75 3.88
CA MET A 118 3.86 -9.73 2.84
C MET A 118 5.34 -10.00 2.63
N MET A 119 6.19 -8.97 2.71
CA MET A 119 7.65 -9.15 2.61
C MET A 119 8.21 -9.95 3.78
N TYR A 120 7.74 -9.73 5.00
CA TYR A 120 8.07 -10.57 6.16
C TYR A 120 7.58 -12.02 5.99
N LYS A 121 6.35 -12.21 5.50
CA LYS A 121 5.77 -13.54 5.26
C LYS A 121 6.61 -14.35 4.26
N GLU A 122 7.06 -13.70 3.19
CA GLU A 122 7.78 -14.34 2.09
C GLU A 122 9.29 -14.44 2.36
N GLY A 123 9.83 -13.58 3.23
CA GLY A 123 11.26 -13.47 3.48
C GLY A 123 11.98 -12.68 2.39
N LEU A 124 11.35 -11.59 1.91
CA LEU A 124 11.93 -10.70 0.90
C LEU A 124 12.70 -9.59 1.61
N SER A 125 14.02 -9.49 1.33
CA SER A 125 14.98 -8.62 2.03
C SER A 125 15.21 -8.92 3.52
N THR A 126 14.52 -9.91 4.08
CA THR A 126 14.61 -10.35 5.48
C THR A 126 14.43 -11.86 5.57
N LYS A 127 14.69 -12.45 6.74
CA LYS A 127 14.27 -13.85 7.00
C LYS A 127 12.75 -13.90 7.12
N ARG A 128 12.16 -15.04 6.77
CA ARG A 128 10.72 -15.25 6.98
C ARG A 128 10.37 -15.06 8.45
N ASP A 129 9.42 -14.18 8.71
CA ASP A 129 8.93 -13.87 10.04
C ASP A 129 7.40 -13.81 10.03
N PHE A 130 6.78 -14.93 10.41
CA PHE A 130 5.33 -15.04 10.48
C PHE A 130 4.74 -14.26 11.66
N ILE A 131 5.52 -14.00 12.72
CA ILE A 131 5.04 -13.25 13.89
C ILE A 131 4.88 -11.79 13.49
N GLU A 132 5.89 -11.21 12.85
CA GLU A 132 5.84 -9.82 12.40
C GLU A 132 4.86 -9.62 11.24
N ALA A 133 4.80 -10.56 10.29
CA ALA A 133 3.79 -10.54 9.24
C ALA A 133 2.36 -10.56 9.83
N LYS A 134 2.10 -11.43 10.81
CA LYS A 134 0.82 -11.50 11.51
C LYS A 134 0.48 -10.18 12.21
N ARG A 135 1.44 -9.60 12.96
CA ARG A 135 1.25 -8.32 13.67
C ARG A 135 0.86 -7.20 12.72
N LEU A 136 1.57 -7.07 11.60
CA LEU A 136 1.28 -6.05 10.57
C LEU A 136 -0.07 -6.32 9.87
N LEU A 137 -0.40 -7.59 9.59
CA LEU A 137 -1.69 -7.96 9.02
C LEU A 137 -2.86 -7.67 9.97
N GLU A 138 -2.69 -7.88 11.29
CA GLU A 138 -3.68 -7.51 12.31
C GLU A 138 -3.97 -6.01 12.26
N VAL A 139 -2.93 -5.18 12.20
CA VAL A 139 -3.06 -3.71 12.09
C VAL A 139 -3.80 -3.34 10.79
N ALA A 140 -3.42 -3.91 9.65
CA ALA A 140 -4.07 -3.60 8.38
C ALA A 140 -5.53 -4.10 8.33
N ALA A 141 -5.81 -5.27 8.91
CA ALA A 141 -7.15 -5.86 8.99
C ALA A 141 -8.10 -5.04 9.87
N GLN A 142 -7.62 -4.54 11.02
CA GLN A 142 -8.36 -3.63 11.90
C GLN A 142 -8.74 -2.33 11.19
N ARG A 143 -7.90 -1.87 10.26
CA ARG A 143 -8.16 -0.70 9.39
C ARG A 143 -8.99 -1.03 8.15
N GLY A 144 -9.63 -2.20 8.11
CA GLY A 144 -10.56 -2.58 7.05
C GLY A 144 -9.91 -3.11 5.76
N HIS A 145 -8.59 -3.35 5.73
CA HIS A 145 -7.93 -3.87 4.53
C HIS A 145 -8.36 -5.32 4.25
N LEU A 146 -9.18 -5.50 3.20
CA LEU A 146 -9.81 -6.78 2.86
C LEU A 146 -8.79 -7.90 2.64
N PHE A 147 -7.75 -7.64 1.86
CA PHE A 147 -6.69 -8.63 1.61
C PHE A 147 -5.90 -8.96 2.88
N ALA A 148 -5.78 -8.01 3.83
CA ALA A 148 -5.10 -8.28 5.09
C ALA A 148 -5.94 -9.21 5.97
N LYS A 149 -7.27 -8.98 6.06
CA LYS A 149 -8.19 -9.88 6.76
C LYS A 149 -8.09 -11.31 6.21
N ARG A 150 -8.13 -11.46 4.87
CA ARG A 150 -8.00 -12.77 4.19
C ARG A 150 -6.67 -13.44 4.51
N ASP A 151 -5.55 -12.73 4.33
CA ASP A 151 -4.22 -13.31 4.50
C ASP A 151 -3.91 -13.61 5.97
N LEU A 152 -4.43 -12.81 6.90
CA LEU A 152 -4.38 -13.08 8.33
C LEU A 152 -5.13 -14.39 8.67
N ALA A 153 -6.34 -14.57 8.14
CA ALA A 153 -7.09 -15.81 8.31
C ALA A 153 -6.31 -17.01 7.75
N GLY A 154 -5.63 -16.85 6.61
CA GLY A 154 -4.72 -17.85 6.05
C GLY A 154 -3.56 -18.22 6.98
N ILE A 155 -2.92 -17.24 7.63
CA ILE A 155 -1.88 -17.50 8.64
C ILE A 155 -2.44 -18.31 9.80
N TYR A 156 -3.60 -17.93 10.33
CA TYR A 156 -4.28 -18.65 11.41
C TYR A 156 -4.64 -20.09 10.99
N LEU A 157 -5.16 -20.29 9.78
CA LEU A 157 -5.54 -21.60 9.23
C LEU A 157 -4.38 -22.53 8.89
N SER A 158 -3.19 -21.98 8.64
CA SER A 158 -2.01 -22.79 8.28
C SER A 158 -1.59 -23.77 9.38
N GLY A 159 -2.10 -23.64 10.60
CA GLY A 159 -1.74 -24.47 11.74
C GLY A 159 -0.34 -24.19 12.29
N ALA A 160 0.44 -23.31 11.65
CA ALA A 160 1.78 -22.90 12.10
C ALA A 160 1.78 -22.25 13.49
N LEU A 161 0.62 -21.79 13.95
CA LEU A 161 0.40 -21.20 15.28
C LEU A 161 -0.42 -22.11 16.22
N GLY A 162 -0.62 -23.38 15.85
CA GLY A 162 -1.40 -24.37 16.61
C GLY A 162 -2.86 -24.56 16.15
N TRP A 163 -3.53 -25.60 16.64
CA TRP A 163 -4.89 -25.97 16.21
C TRP A 163 -5.97 -24.97 16.68
N GLN A 164 -5.77 -24.33 17.83
CA GLN A 164 -6.66 -23.26 18.33
C GLN A 164 -6.65 -22.05 17.39
N ALA A 165 -5.48 -21.70 16.86
CA ALA A 165 -5.32 -20.64 15.87
C ALA A 165 -6.08 -20.97 14.58
N ALA A 166 -6.09 -22.25 14.16
CA ALA A 166 -6.83 -22.67 12.97
C ALA A 166 -8.35 -22.45 13.09
N ILE A 167 -8.93 -22.73 14.26
CA ILE A 167 -10.36 -22.45 14.52
C ILE A 167 -10.65 -20.95 14.42
N CYS A 168 -9.78 -20.10 14.98
CA CYS A 168 -9.92 -18.64 14.83
C CYS A 168 -9.87 -18.21 13.36
N GLY A 169 -8.95 -18.75 12.57
CA GLY A 169 -8.84 -18.45 11.15
C GLY A 169 -10.10 -18.84 10.36
N PHE A 170 -10.70 -20.00 10.67
CA PHE A 170 -11.96 -20.42 10.06
C PHE A 170 -13.11 -19.45 10.40
N LEU A 171 -13.24 -19.07 11.67
CA LEU A 171 -14.25 -18.09 12.11
C LEU A 171 -14.05 -16.72 11.46
N MET A 172 -12.81 -16.30 11.23
CA MET A 172 -12.49 -15.06 10.51
C MET A 172 -12.97 -15.11 9.06
N LEU A 173 -12.77 -16.22 8.34
CA LEU A 173 -13.27 -16.36 6.97
C LEU A 173 -14.81 -16.37 6.93
N LEU A 174 -15.45 -17.06 7.86
CA LEU A 174 -16.92 -17.05 7.97
C LEU A 174 -17.45 -15.63 8.19
N LYS A 175 -16.85 -14.89 9.12
CA LYS A 175 -17.22 -13.49 9.36
C LYS A 175 -17.02 -12.63 8.12
N LEU A 176 -15.91 -12.81 7.40
CA LEU A 176 -15.65 -12.08 6.17
C LEU A 176 -16.69 -12.38 5.08
N LEU A 177 -17.09 -13.65 4.96
CA LEU A 177 -18.14 -14.09 4.04
C LEU A 177 -19.49 -13.44 4.38
N PHE A 178 -19.86 -13.40 5.66
CA PHE A 178 -21.10 -12.75 6.10
C PHE A 178 -21.07 -11.23 5.89
N GLU A 179 -19.93 -10.57 6.15
CA GLU A 179 -19.74 -9.13 5.83
C GLU A 179 -19.93 -8.87 4.33
N LEU A 180 -19.41 -9.73 3.46
CA LEU A 180 -19.59 -9.62 2.00
C LEU A 180 -21.03 -9.87 1.55
N LEU A 181 -21.77 -10.73 2.24
CA LEU A 181 -23.17 -11.04 1.97
C LEU A 181 -24.15 -10.02 2.60
N GLY A 182 -23.65 -9.00 3.31
CA GLY A 182 -24.49 -8.00 3.97
C GLY A 182 -25.25 -8.54 5.19
N ILE A 183 -24.84 -9.69 5.74
CA ILE A 183 -25.47 -10.32 6.91
C ILE A 183 -24.71 -9.84 8.15
N ALA A 184 -25.27 -8.87 8.88
CA ALA A 184 -24.66 -8.33 10.08
C ALA A 184 -24.81 -9.31 11.27
N LEU A 185 -23.74 -10.04 11.58
CA LEU A 185 -23.63 -10.77 12.85
C LEU A 185 -23.12 -9.80 13.94
N THR A 186 -24.00 -9.39 14.85
CA THR A 186 -23.66 -8.54 16.01
C THR A 186 -22.95 -9.34 17.10
N PHE A 187 -21.78 -9.88 16.80
CA PHE A 187 -20.85 -10.34 17.84
C PHE A 187 -19.77 -9.29 18.04
N GLY A 188 -19.85 -8.58 19.18
CA GLY A 188 -18.81 -7.64 19.62
C GLY A 188 -17.48 -8.38 19.81
N TRP A 189 -16.48 -8.04 19.01
CA TRP A 189 -15.17 -8.69 19.06
C TRP A 189 -14.20 -7.84 19.90
N ARG A 190 -13.75 -8.37 21.03
CA ARG A 190 -12.47 -8.01 21.67
C ARG A 190 -11.44 -9.00 21.17
N SER A 191 -10.31 -8.52 20.66
CA SER A 191 -9.14 -9.35 20.39
C SER A 191 -8.87 -10.21 21.62
N PRO A 192 -8.74 -11.54 21.50
CA PRO A 192 -8.27 -12.32 22.64
C PRO A 192 -6.83 -11.89 22.89
N ASN A 193 -6.62 -11.07 23.92
CA ASN A 193 -5.31 -10.82 24.50
C ASN A 193 -4.83 -12.18 25.03
N PHE A 194 -4.09 -12.93 24.22
CA PHE A 194 -3.36 -14.08 24.68
C PHE A 194 -2.04 -13.58 25.27
N PRO A 195 -1.85 -13.59 26.61
CA PRO A 195 -0.51 -13.42 27.16
C PRO A 195 0.32 -14.60 26.65
N ILE A 196 1.35 -14.29 25.87
CA ILE A 196 2.33 -15.29 25.43
C ILE A 196 3.07 -15.74 26.70
N ARG A 197 2.60 -16.82 27.34
CA ARG A 197 3.42 -17.56 28.29
C ARG A 197 4.47 -18.30 27.46
N ILE A 198 5.65 -17.71 27.39
CA ILE A 198 6.87 -18.38 26.96
C ILE A 198 7.12 -19.48 27.98
N LEU A 199 6.93 -20.74 27.58
CA LEU A 199 7.52 -21.86 28.31
C LEU A 199 9.00 -21.88 27.91
N ALA A 200 9.85 -21.58 28.90
CA ALA A 200 11.29 -21.81 28.87
C ALA A 200 11.59 -23.31 28.93
#